data_AF-A0A2T4YD04-F1
#
_entry.id   AF-A0A2T4YD04-F1
#
_cell.length_a   1.000
_cell.length_b   1.000
_cell.length_c   1.000
_cell.angle_alpha   90.00
_cell.angle_beta   90.00
_cell.angle_gamma   90.00
#
_symmetry.space_group_name_H-M   'P 1'
#
loop_
_entity.id
_entity.type
_entity.pdbx_description
1 polymer ?
#
loop_
_entity_poly.entity_id
_entity_poly.type
_entity_poly.pdbx_seq_one_letter_code
_entity_poly.pdbx_strand_id
1 'polypeptide(L)' 'MSLAVPTLFRFVAFLALLGGLVFGGMVALVTFVQPVPREMVEIVPPSKLQPK' A
#
# COMPACT_ATOMS: atom_id res chain seq x y z
N MET A 1 13.98 8.70 40.37
CA MET A 1 13.84 7.63 39.36
C MET A 1 12.66 8.00 38.47
N SER A 2 12.91 8.65 37.32
CA SER A 2 11.85 9.13 36.42
C SER A 2 11.76 8.19 35.23
N LEU A 3 10.73 7.35 35.19
CA LEU A 3 10.32 6.58 34.00
C LEU A 3 9.45 7.46 33.07
N ALA A 4 9.80 8.73 32.90
CA ALA A 4 9.10 9.62 31.98
C ALA A 4 9.48 9.24 30.55
N VAL A 5 8.67 8.39 29.91
CA VAL A 5 8.81 8.11 28.47
C VAL A 5 8.74 9.44 27.72
N PRO A 6 9.78 9.83 26.98
CA PRO A 6 9.81 11.12 26.29
C PRO A 6 8.62 11.25 25.34
N THR A 7 8.04 12.45 25.27
CA THR A 7 6.88 12.74 24.41
C THR A 7 7.16 12.43 22.94
N LEU A 8 8.41 12.63 22.49
CA LEU A 8 8.87 12.26 21.15
C LEU A 8 8.81 10.74 20.90
N PHE A 9 9.23 9.93 21.87
CA PHE A 9 9.22 8.47 21.72
C PHE A 9 7.79 7.94 21.58
N ARG A 10 6.84 8.49 22.36
CA ARG A 10 5.42 8.15 22.23
C ARG A 10 4.86 8.52 20.86
N PHE A 11 5.26 9.67 20.32
CA PHE A 11 4.87 10.11 18.98
C PHE A 11 5.39 9.16 17.89
N VAL A 12 6.67 8.80 17.95
CA VAL A 12 7.25 7.85 16.97
C VAL A 12 6.62 6.46 17.10
N ALA A 13 6.40 5.98 18.34
CA ALA A 13 5.73 4.70 18.56
C ALA A 13 4.30 4.70 17.99
N PHE A 14 3.58 5.82 18.11
CA PHE A 14 2.26 5.98 17.52
C PHE A 14 2.29 5.95 15.98
N LEU A 15 3.26 6.64 15.36
CA LEU A 15 3.47 6.57 13.91
C LEU A 15 3.85 5.16 13.45
N ALA A 16 4.71 4.46 14.18
CA ALA A 16 5.08 3.09 13.87
C ALA A 16 3.88 2.14 13.92
N LEU A 17 2.99 2.33 14.91
CA LEU A 17 1.74 1.57 15.01
C LEU A 17 0.82 1.84 13.81
N LEU A 18 0.63 3.11 13.43
CA LEU A 18 -0.19 3.49 12.27
C LEU A 18 0.41 2.95 10.96
N GLY A 19 1.71 3.12 10.76
CA GLY A 19 2.41 2.60 9.59
C GLY A 19 2.32 1.07 9.51
N GLY A 20 2.50 0.39 10.65
CA GLY A 20 2.33 -1.05 10.76
C GLY A 20 0.91 -1.52 10.44
N LEU A 21 -0.11 -0.80 10.89
CA LEU A 21 -1.52 -1.09 10.55
C LEU A 21 -1.82 -0.91 9.07
N VAL A 22 -1.35 0.18 8.46
CA VAL A 22 -1.53 0.42 7.01
C VAL A 22 -0.82 -0.65 6.19
N PHE A 23 0.45 -0.90 6.49
CA PHE A 23 1.24 -1.90 5.78
C PHE A 23 0.69 -3.32 6.01
N GLY A 24 0.34 -3.66 7.25
CA GLY A 24 -0.30 -4.92 7.60
C GLY A 24 -1.64 -5.09 6.87
N GLY A 25 -2.43 -4.01 6.75
CA GLY A 25 -3.64 -3.98 5.93
C GLY A 25 -3.37 -4.30 4.47
N MET A 26 -2.34 -3.70 3.85
CA MET A 26 -1.93 -4.03 2.48
C MET A 26 -1.52 -5.50 2.34
N VAL A 27 -0.70 -6.01 3.26
CA VAL A 27 -0.27 -7.43 3.24
C VAL A 27 -1.46 -8.36 3.38
N ALA A 28 -2.41 -8.03 4.27
CA ALA A 28 -3.63 -8.80 4.46
C ALA A 28 -4.49 -8.80 3.18
N LEU A 29 -4.64 -7.65 2.50
CA LEU A 29 -5.35 -7.59 1.23
C LEU A 29 -4.72 -8.50 0.17
N VAL A 30 -3.40 -8.43 -0.02
CA VAL A 30 -2.71 -9.27 -1.02
C VAL A 30 -2.81 -10.76 -0.68
N THR A 31 -2.77 -11.10 0.61
CA THR A 31 -2.77 -12.50 1.06
C THR A 31 -4.17 -13.12 1.02
N PHE A 32 -5.20 -12.37 1.42
CA PHE A 32 -6.54 -12.91 1.63
C PHE A 32 -7.55 -12.49 0.55
N VAL A 33 -7.24 -11.51 -0.31
CA VAL A 33 -8.13 -11.06 -1.39
C VAL A 33 -7.56 -11.47 -2.73
N GLN A 34 -8.32 -12.29 -3.46
CA GLN A 34 -8.00 -12.69 -4.82
C GLN A 34 -8.52 -11.62 -5.82
N PRO A 35 -7.68 -11.07 -6.71
CA PRO A 35 -8.12 -10.18 -7.77
C PRO A 35 -9.03 -10.93 -8.75
N VAL A 36 -10.16 -10.31 -9.12
CA VAL A 36 -11.04 -10.89 -10.15
C VAL A 36 -10.47 -10.57 -11.53
N PRO A 37 -10.09 -11.58 -12.33
CA PRO A 37 -9.66 -11.34 -13.70
C PRO A 37 -10.86 -10.84 -14.51
N ARG A 38 -10.70 -9.67 -15.15
CA ARG A 38 -11.69 -9.10 -16.08
C ARG A 38 -11.08 -9.06 -17.47
N GLU A 39 -11.87 -9.42 -18.47
CA GLU A 39 -11.48 -9.19 -19.87
C GLU A 39 -11.35 -7.67 -20.06
N MET A 40 -10.14 -7.23 -20.40
CA MET A 40 -9.82 -5.82 -20.60
C MET A 40 -9.53 -5.62 -22.09
N VAL A 41 -10.52 -5.10 -22.81
CA VAL A 41 -10.37 -4.74 -24.22
C VAL A 41 -9.81 -3.32 -24.28
N GLU A 42 -8.52 -3.19 -24.55
CA GLU A 42 -7.92 -1.90 -24.87
C GLU A 42 -7.94 -1.70 -26.38
N ILE A 43 -8.60 -0.62 -26.84
CA ILE A 43 -8.57 -0.24 -28.24
C ILE A 43 -7.21 0.40 -28.51
N VAL A 44 -6.33 -0.32 -29.20
CA VAL A 44 -5.03 0.23 -29.61
C VAL A 44 -5.23 1.21 -30.76
N PRO A 45 -4.86 2.49 -30.62
CA PRO A 45 -4.94 3.46 -31.71
C PRO A 45 -4.06 3.01 -32.90
N PRO A 46 -4.55 3.09 -34.15
CA PRO A 46 -3.78 2.66 -35.33
C PRO A 46 -2.41 3.35 -35.49
N SER A 47 -2.29 4.60 -35.01
CA SER A 47 -1.03 5.36 -35.00
C SER A 47 0.06 4.72 -34.14
N LYS A 48 -0.28 3.84 -33.20
CA LYS A 48 0.65 3.09 -32.34
C LYS A 48 1.10 1.77 -32.98
N LEU A 49 0.47 1.36 -34.09
CA LEU A 49 0.77 0.11 -34.80
C LEU A 49 1.69 0.32 -36.02
N GLN A 50 1.97 1.57 -36.41
CA GLN A 50 2.84 1.88 -37.54
C GLN A 50 4.32 1.85 -37.11
N PRO A 51 5.18 1.06 -37.79
CA PRO A 51 6.63 1.19 -37.64
C PRO A 51 7.06 2.59 -38.09
N LYS A 52 7.99 3.20 -37.35
CA LYS A 52 8.61 4.48 -37.72
C LYS A 52 9.62 4.30 -38.85
#